data_AF-A0A336MH76-F1
#
_entry.id   AF-A0A336MH76-F1
#
_cell.length_a   1.000
_cell.length_b   1.000
_cell.length_c   1.000
_cell.angle_alpha   90.00
_cell.angle_beta   90.00
_cell.angle_gamma   90.00
#
_symmetry.space_group_name_H-M   'P 1'
#
loop_
_entity.id
_entity.type
_entity.pdbx_description
1 polymer ?
#
loop_
_entity_poly.entity_id
_entity_poly.type
_entity_poly.pdbx_seq_one_letter_code
_entity_poly.pdbx_strand_id
1 'polypeptide(L)'
;MCILMLFNNRDRMTYEEIAQETDIPEKDLVRALQSLAMGKQQQRLLMRTPKTKDIEPSNEFYVNDAFVSKFHKVKIQTVAAKGESEPERKETRSKVDEDRKHEIEAAIVRIMKSRKKMTHNLLVSDVTTQLKSRFLPSPVIIKKRIEGLIEREYLARTPEDRKVYVYLA
;
A
#
# COMPACT_ATOMS: atom_id res chain seq x y z
N MET A 1 -12.47 -17.73 13.35
CA MET A 1 -12.94 -18.75 14.31
C MET A 1 -14.33 -18.41 14.82
N CYS A 2 -14.56 -17.18 15.29
CA CYS A 2 -15.87 -16.65 15.69
C CYS A 2 -17.02 -17.00 14.72
N ILE A 3 -16.84 -16.78 13.41
CA ILE A 3 -17.86 -17.10 12.39
C ILE A 3 -18.27 -18.57 12.42
N LEU A 4 -17.32 -19.52 12.52
CA LEU A 4 -17.63 -20.95 12.51
C LEU A 4 -18.34 -21.39 13.79
N MET A 5 -18.05 -20.75 14.92
CA MET A 5 -18.66 -21.08 16.21
C MET A 5 -20.15 -20.75 16.26
N LEU A 6 -20.62 -19.78 15.47
CA LEU A 6 -22.05 -19.46 15.37
C LEU A 6 -22.87 -20.67 14.90
N PHE A 7 -22.29 -21.46 14.01
CA PHE A 7 -22.95 -22.65 13.44
C PHE A 7 -23.05 -23.84 14.41
N ASN A 8 -22.48 -23.75 15.62
CA ASN A 8 -22.71 -24.77 16.65
C ASN A 8 -24.12 -24.66 17.26
N ASN A 9 -24.75 -23.48 17.16
CA ASN A 9 -26.07 -23.21 17.74
C ASN A 9 -27.17 -23.03 16.68
N ARG A 10 -26.78 -22.73 15.43
CA ARG A 10 -27.72 -22.48 14.32
C ARG A 10 -27.20 -23.12 13.04
N ASP A 11 -28.06 -23.86 12.34
CA ASP A 11 -27.67 -24.56 11.11
C ASP A 11 -27.46 -23.60 9.93
N ARG A 12 -28.20 -22.48 9.92
CA ARG A 12 -28.20 -21.49 8.83
C ARG A 12 -28.22 -20.08 9.40
N MET A 13 -27.46 -19.19 8.76
CA MET A 13 -27.43 -17.76 9.10
C MET A 13 -27.20 -16.91 7.86
N THR A 14 -27.83 -15.75 7.82
CA THR A 14 -27.61 -14.74 6.79
C THR A 14 -26.31 -13.97 7.03
N TYR A 15 -25.78 -13.32 5.99
CA TYR A 15 -24.64 -12.42 6.15
C TYR A 15 -24.91 -11.33 7.19
N GLU A 16 -26.11 -10.75 7.18
CA GLU A 16 -26.49 -9.67 8.08
C GLU A 16 -26.49 -10.12 9.56
N GLU A 17 -27.04 -11.29 9.86
CA GLU A 17 -27.00 -11.86 11.22
C GLU A 17 -25.57 -12.15 11.68
N ILE A 18 -24.73 -12.71 10.79
CA ILE A 18 -23.32 -12.97 11.11
C ILE A 18 -22.60 -11.64 11.36
N ALA A 19 -22.87 -10.60 10.58
CA ALA A 19 -22.27 -9.27 10.77
C ALA A 19 -22.65 -8.66 12.12
N GLN A 20 -23.94 -8.72 12.48
CA GLN A 20 -24.45 -8.19 13.74
C GLN A 20 -23.89 -8.94 14.97
N GLU A 21 -23.76 -10.28 14.89
CA GLU A 21 -23.30 -11.06 16.05
C GLU A 21 -21.78 -11.06 16.21
N THR A 22 -21.03 -10.93 15.12
CA THR A 22 -19.56 -10.94 15.19
C THR A 22 -18.94 -9.56 15.32
N ASP A 23 -19.68 -8.50 14.98
CA ASP A 23 -19.20 -7.11 14.92
C ASP A 23 -17.89 -6.95 14.11
N ILE A 24 -17.73 -7.80 13.09
CA ILE A 24 -16.55 -7.76 12.20
C ILE A 24 -16.81 -6.71 11.11
N PRO A 25 -15.83 -5.83 10.82
CA PRO A 25 -15.92 -4.90 9.70
C PRO A 25 -16.27 -5.61 8.39
N GLU A 26 -17.22 -5.06 7.64
CA GLU A 26 -17.76 -5.66 6.40
C GLU A 26 -16.68 -6.21 5.46
N LYS A 27 -15.62 -5.44 5.20
CA LYS A 27 -14.51 -5.87 4.33
C LYS A 27 -13.83 -7.15 4.81
N ASP A 28 -13.60 -7.26 6.12
CA ASP A 28 -12.97 -8.43 6.72
C ASP A 28 -13.92 -9.62 6.80
N LEU A 29 -15.20 -9.37 7.10
CA LEU A 29 -16.22 -10.40 7.14
C LEU A 29 -16.45 -11.03 5.76
N VAL A 30 -16.61 -10.21 4.73
CA VAL A 30 -16.72 -10.66 3.33
C VAL A 30 -15.51 -11.52 2.96
N ARG A 31 -14.29 -11.08 3.29
CA ARG A 31 -13.06 -11.83 3.01
C ARG A 31 -13.00 -13.16 3.75
N ALA A 32 -13.41 -13.19 5.02
CA ALA A 32 -13.45 -14.40 5.83
C ALA A 32 -14.47 -15.40 5.26
N LEU A 33 -15.68 -14.94 4.94
CA LEU A 33 -16.73 -15.77 4.34
C LEU A 33 -16.34 -16.28 2.95
N GLN A 34 -15.68 -15.46 2.12
CA GLN A 34 -15.13 -15.91 0.84
C GLN A 34 -14.10 -17.04 1.03
N SER A 35 -13.24 -16.94 2.04
CA SER A 35 -12.25 -17.98 2.35
C SER A 35 -12.90 -19.30 2.77
N LEU A 36 -14.02 -19.21 3.51
CA LEU A 36 -14.74 -20.37 4.05
C LEU A 36 -15.70 -21.01 3.03
N ALA A 37 -16.32 -20.21 2.16
CA ALA A 37 -17.39 -20.65 1.25
C ALA A 37 -17.01 -20.71 -0.23
N MET A 38 -16.02 -19.91 -0.67
CA MET A 38 -15.69 -19.75 -2.09
C MET A 38 -14.34 -20.36 -2.50
N GLY A 39 -13.65 -21.04 -1.58
CA GLY A 39 -12.42 -21.77 -1.86
C GLY A 39 -12.57 -22.94 -2.85
N LYS A 40 -11.53 -23.76 -3.00
CA LYS A 40 -11.64 -25.02 -3.76
C LYS A 40 -12.73 -25.88 -3.15
N GLN A 41 -13.51 -26.61 -3.97
CA GLN A 41 -14.65 -27.41 -3.50
C GLN A 41 -14.27 -28.37 -2.35
N GLN A 42 -13.06 -28.93 -2.38
CA GLN A 42 -12.49 -29.82 -1.35
C GLN A 42 -12.02 -29.09 -0.06
N GLN A 43 -12.22 -27.77 0.02
CA GLN A 43 -11.80 -26.89 1.13
C GLN A 43 -12.94 -25.99 1.62
N ARG A 44 -14.15 -26.08 1.02
CA ARG A 44 -15.32 -25.30 1.42
C ARG A 44 -15.93 -25.90 2.67
N LEU A 45 -15.80 -25.18 3.78
CA LEU A 45 -16.45 -25.55 5.03
C LEU A 45 -17.87 -25.02 5.10
N LEU A 46 -18.13 -23.88 4.46
CA LEU A 46 -19.45 -23.29 4.37
C LEU A 46 -19.99 -23.39 2.95
N MET A 47 -21.29 -23.60 2.84
CA MET A 47 -22.07 -23.48 1.63
C MET A 47 -22.88 -22.20 1.68
N ARG A 48 -23.29 -21.70 0.51
CA ARG A 48 -24.04 -20.45 0.38
C ARG A 48 -25.19 -20.57 -0.62
N THR A 49 -26.27 -19.86 -0.33
CA THR A 49 -27.41 -19.65 -1.21
C THR A 49 -27.70 -18.15 -1.32
N PRO A 50 -27.68 -17.53 -2.51
CA PRO A 50 -27.32 -18.06 -3.83
C PRO A 50 -25.80 -18.21 -4.05
N LYS A 51 -25.41 -19.03 -5.05
CA LYS A 51 -24.01 -19.27 -5.45
C LYS A 51 -23.49 -18.17 -6.40
N THR A 52 -23.60 -16.90 -6.01
CA THR A 52 -23.04 -15.76 -6.76
C THR A 52 -21.54 -15.54 -6.46
N LYS A 53 -20.92 -14.54 -7.09
CA LYS A 53 -19.53 -14.15 -6.81
C LYS A 53 -19.43 -13.14 -5.66
N ASP A 54 -20.42 -12.27 -5.55
CA ASP A 54 -20.48 -11.23 -4.53
C ASP A 54 -21.30 -11.72 -3.34
N ILE A 55 -20.99 -11.23 -2.13
CA ILE A 55 -21.75 -11.52 -0.90
C ILE A 55 -22.72 -10.37 -0.69
N GLU A 56 -24.02 -10.67 -0.69
CA GLU A 56 -25.08 -9.72 -0.37
C GLU A 56 -25.62 -9.98 1.04
N PRO A 57 -26.27 -8.98 1.68
CA PRO A 57 -26.80 -9.12 3.04
C PRO A 57 -27.79 -10.27 3.23
N SER A 58 -28.58 -10.57 2.19
CA SER A 58 -29.59 -11.64 2.18
C SER A 58 -29.00 -13.03 1.93
N ASN A 59 -27.69 -13.15 1.69
CA ASN A 59 -27.09 -14.45 1.39
C ASN A 59 -27.02 -15.33 2.64
N GLU A 60 -27.57 -16.53 2.53
CA GLU A 60 -27.55 -17.53 3.60
C GLU A 60 -26.31 -18.41 3.51
N PHE A 61 -25.68 -18.66 4.66
CA PHE A 61 -24.55 -19.55 4.85
C PHE A 61 -24.93 -20.71 5.77
N TYR A 62 -24.34 -21.88 5.53
CA TYR A 62 -24.54 -23.09 6.34
C TYR A 62 -23.34 -24.03 6.22
N VAL A 63 -23.20 -24.97 7.16
CA VAL A 63 -22.06 -25.91 7.17
C VAL A 63 -22.18 -26.93 6.04
N ASN A 64 -21.05 -27.27 5.41
CA ASN A 64 -20.98 -28.26 4.34
C ASN A 64 -20.84 -29.69 4.89
N ASP A 65 -21.95 -30.38 5.13
CA ASP A 65 -21.93 -31.76 5.63
C ASP A 65 -21.36 -32.77 4.62
N ALA A 66 -21.30 -32.40 3.34
CA ALA A 66 -20.70 -33.22 2.28
C ALA A 66 -19.17 -33.03 2.14
N PHE A 67 -18.53 -32.39 3.11
CA PHE A 67 -17.10 -32.11 3.08
C PHE A 67 -16.27 -33.39 3.20
N VAL A 68 -15.32 -33.57 2.27
CA VAL A 68 -14.38 -34.70 2.27
C VAL A 68 -12.95 -34.20 2.04
N SER A 69 -12.02 -34.65 2.87
CA SER A 69 -10.59 -34.35 2.76
C SER A 69 -9.74 -35.61 2.90
N LYS A 70 -8.69 -35.71 2.09
CA LYS A 70 -7.66 -36.76 2.20
C LYS A 70 -6.74 -36.56 3.41
N PHE A 71 -6.71 -35.36 3.98
CA PHE A 71 -5.86 -35.00 5.11
C PHE A 71 -6.68 -34.73 6.37
N HIS A 72 -6.23 -35.25 7.51
CA HIS A 72 -6.81 -34.95 8.83
C HIS A 72 -6.67 -33.47 9.20
N LYS A 73 -5.58 -32.82 8.78
CA LYS A 73 -5.38 -31.37 8.94
C LYS A 73 -5.66 -30.67 7.61
N VAL A 74 -6.74 -29.91 7.53
CA VAL A 74 -7.13 -29.14 6.34
C VAL A 74 -6.61 -27.72 6.47
N LYS A 75 -5.76 -27.30 5.53
CA LYS A 75 -5.33 -25.91 5.44
C LYS A 75 -6.34 -25.12 4.62
N ILE A 76 -7.10 -24.26 5.30
CA ILE A 76 -7.95 -23.28 4.65
C ILE A 76 -7.06 -22.17 4.10
N GLN A 77 -7.10 -21.95 2.79
CA GLN A 77 -6.42 -20.81 2.21
C GLN A 77 -7.26 -19.57 2.48
N THR A 78 -6.74 -18.68 3.32
CA THR A 78 -7.30 -17.34 3.44
C THR A 78 -7.18 -16.67 2.07
N VAL A 79 -8.26 -16.08 1.59
CA VAL A 79 -8.21 -15.16 0.46
C VAL A 79 -7.18 -14.10 0.85
N ALA A 80 -6.01 -14.16 0.20
CA ALA A 80 -4.96 -13.18 0.42
C ALA A 80 -5.62 -11.81 0.25
N ALA A 81 -5.32 -10.87 1.14
CA ALA A 81 -5.56 -9.47 0.81
C ALA A 81 -4.96 -9.29 -0.59
N LYS A 82 -5.79 -9.02 -1.61
CA LYS A 82 -5.26 -8.41 -2.83
C LYS A 82 -4.49 -7.21 -2.30
N GLY A 83 -3.16 -7.28 -2.35
CA GLY A 83 -2.29 -6.57 -1.42
C GLY A 83 -2.63 -5.10 -1.34
N GLU A 84 -2.56 -4.52 -0.13
CA GLU A 84 -2.95 -3.14 0.24
C GLU A 84 -4.19 -2.64 -0.52
N SER A 85 -5.29 -2.37 0.19
CA SER A 85 -6.40 -1.68 -0.47
C SER A 85 -5.87 -0.43 -1.20
N GLU A 86 -6.38 -0.12 -2.40
CA GLU A 86 -5.95 1.06 -3.19
C GLU A 86 -5.68 2.33 -2.33
N PRO A 87 -6.47 2.67 -1.29
CA PRO A 87 -6.13 3.77 -0.39
C PRO A 87 -4.86 3.55 0.45
N GLU A 88 -4.66 2.38 1.06
CA GLU A 88 -3.46 2.06 1.84
C GLU A 88 -2.20 2.10 0.96
N ARG A 89 -2.29 1.55 -0.26
CA ARG A 89 -1.18 1.56 -1.22
C ARG A 89 -0.79 2.98 -1.64
N LYS A 90 -1.80 3.85 -1.78
CA LYS A 90 -1.60 5.27 -2.09
C LYS A 90 -0.95 6.02 -0.93
N GLU A 91 -1.34 5.72 0.30
CA GLU A 91 -0.75 6.32 1.50
C GLU A 91 0.73 5.90 1.66
N THR A 92 1.02 4.60 1.54
CA THR A 92 2.40 4.08 1.59
C THR A 92 3.27 4.74 0.51
N ARG A 93 2.75 4.84 -0.73
CA ARG A 93 3.47 5.51 -1.83
C ARG A 93 3.72 6.99 -1.55
N SER A 94 2.75 7.69 -0.96
CA SER A 94 2.89 9.11 -0.61
C SER A 94 3.99 9.31 0.43
N LYS A 95 4.07 8.46 1.46
CA LYS A 95 5.13 8.52 2.47
C LYS A 95 6.51 8.32 1.85
N VAL A 96 6.66 7.32 0.97
CA VAL A 96 7.90 7.09 0.23
C VAL A 96 8.29 8.28 -0.66
N ASP A 97 7.32 8.94 -1.29
CA ASP A 97 7.59 10.09 -2.15
C ASP A 97 7.98 11.34 -1.34
N GLU A 98 7.51 11.51 -0.10
CA GLU A 98 8.02 12.56 0.81
C GLU A 98 9.47 12.28 1.24
N ASP A 99 9.79 11.05 1.66
CA ASP A 99 11.15 10.68 2.05
C ASP A 99 12.16 10.92 0.93
N ARG A 100 11.77 10.61 -0.31
CA ARG A 100 12.58 10.89 -1.51
C ARG A 100 12.88 12.38 -1.69
N LYS A 101 11.95 13.28 -1.36
CA LYS A 101 12.19 14.73 -1.44
C LYS A 101 13.28 15.15 -0.47
N HIS A 102 13.25 14.62 0.74
CA HIS A 102 14.27 14.90 1.75
C HIS A 102 15.64 14.35 1.35
N GLU A 103 15.70 13.15 0.77
CA GLU A 103 16.97 12.61 0.25
C GLU A 103 17.54 13.47 -0.90
N ILE A 104 16.69 13.99 -1.80
CA ILE A 104 17.11 14.91 -2.86
C ILE A 104 17.66 16.22 -2.29
N GLU A 105 16.96 16.85 -1.34
CA GLU A 105 17.44 18.08 -0.69
C GLU A 105 18.81 17.86 -0.01
N ALA A 106 18.95 16.76 0.72
CA ALA A 106 20.21 16.41 1.38
C ALA A 106 21.36 16.18 0.38
N ALA A 107 21.10 15.53 -0.75
CA ALA A 107 22.09 15.34 -1.82
C ALA A 107 22.53 16.68 -2.44
N ILE A 108 21.57 17.55 -2.76
CA ILE A 108 21.85 18.90 -3.30
C ILE A 108 22.75 19.68 -2.33
N VAL A 109 22.38 19.75 -1.05
CA VAL A 109 23.15 20.48 -0.03
C VAL A 109 24.55 19.89 0.13
N ARG A 110 24.70 18.56 0.14
CA ARG A 110 26.02 17.90 0.25
C ARG A 110 26.94 18.24 -0.92
N ILE A 111 26.42 18.21 -2.15
CA ILE A 111 27.17 18.55 -3.37
C ILE A 111 27.56 20.04 -3.33
N MET A 112 26.59 20.93 -3.13
CA MET A 112 26.81 22.38 -3.13
C MET A 112 27.73 22.85 -2.01
N LYS A 113 27.65 22.23 -0.82
CA LYS A 113 28.57 22.52 0.29
C LYS A 113 30.03 22.25 -0.05
N SER A 114 30.30 21.22 -0.85
CA SER A 114 31.66 20.87 -1.30
C SER A 114 32.15 21.71 -2.48
N ARG A 115 31.29 21.99 -3.47
CA ARG A 115 31.66 22.70 -4.71
C ARG A 115 31.58 24.22 -4.59
N LYS A 116 30.78 24.74 -3.65
CA LYS A 116 30.46 26.16 -3.39
C LYS A 116 29.76 26.90 -4.53
N LYS A 117 30.10 26.64 -5.79
CA LYS A 117 29.49 27.22 -6.99
C LYS A 117 29.33 26.17 -8.09
N MET A 118 28.18 26.11 -8.75
CA MET A 118 27.90 25.05 -9.73
C MET A 118 26.82 25.44 -10.74
N THR A 119 26.93 24.96 -11.98
CA THR A 119 25.89 25.14 -13.01
C THR A 119 24.72 24.18 -12.80
N HIS A 120 23.53 24.57 -13.24
CA HIS A 120 22.30 23.78 -13.08
C HIS A 120 22.42 22.37 -13.68
N ASN A 121 22.91 22.25 -14.91
CA ASN A 121 23.02 20.96 -15.58
C ASN A 121 23.96 20.00 -14.84
N LEU A 122 25.08 20.52 -14.35
CA LEU A 122 26.05 19.71 -13.60
C LEU A 122 25.47 19.29 -12.25
N LEU A 123 24.78 20.19 -11.54
CA LEU A 123 24.13 19.88 -10.27
C LEU A 123 23.05 18.79 -10.44
N VAL A 124 22.20 18.89 -11.46
CA VAL A 124 21.18 17.88 -11.75
C VAL A 124 21.82 16.52 -12.08
N SER A 125 22.90 16.51 -12.86
CA SER A 125 23.66 15.29 -13.20
C SER A 125 24.29 14.64 -11.96
N ASP A 126 24.94 15.42 -11.10
CA ASP A 126 25.62 14.92 -9.92
C ASP A 126 24.62 14.40 -8.86
N VAL A 127 23.49 15.10 -8.66
CA VAL A 127 22.40 14.63 -7.79
C VAL A 127 21.82 13.31 -8.29
N THR A 128 21.57 13.21 -9.61
CA THR A 128 21.04 11.98 -10.22
C THR A 128 22.02 10.82 -10.05
N THR A 129 23.31 11.07 -10.27
CA THR A 129 24.38 10.07 -10.10
C THR A 129 24.48 9.61 -8.65
N GLN A 130 24.42 10.53 -7.69
CA GLN A 130 24.53 10.20 -6.26
C GLN A 130 23.34 9.38 -5.75
N LEU A 131 22.13 9.64 -6.25
CA LEU A 131 20.91 8.96 -5.80
C LEU A 131 20.58 7.68 -6.57
N LYS A 132 21.22 7.45 -7.74
CA LYS A 132 20.96 6.33 -8.65
C LYS A 132 20.94 4.94 -7.97
N SER A 133 21.71 4.74 -6.91
CA SER A 133 21.74 3.48 -6.16
C SER A 133 20.46 3.20 -5.36
N ARG A 134 19.70 4.24 -5.02
CA ARG A 134 18.45 4.16 -4.25
C ARG A 134 17.22 4.33 -5.14
N PHE A 135 17.22 5.37 -5.98
CA PHE A 135 16.16 5.66 -6.93
C PHE A 135 16.63 6.62 -8.02
N LEU A 136 15.85 6.74 -9.10
CA LEU A 136 16.16 7.66 -10.19
C LEU A 136 15.26 8.92 -10.07
N PRO A 137 15.75 10.02 -9.47
CA PRO A 137 14.98 11.26 -9.37
C PRO A 137 14.72 11.86 -10.76
N SER A 138 13.52 12.40 -10.98
CA SER A 138 13.25 13.15 -12.22
C SER A 138 13.88 14.55 -12.15
N PRO A 139 14.39 15.10 -13.27
CA PRO A 139 14.94 16.46 -13.30
C PRO A 139 13.96 17.53 -12.82
N VAL A 140 12.66 17.32 -13.05
CA VAL A 140 11.58 18.22 -12.61
C VAL A 140 11.51 18.31 -11.09
N ILE A 141 11.63 17.17 -10.38
CA ILE A 141 11.60 17.15 -8.92
C ILE A 141 12.86 17.80 -8.36
N ILE A 142 14.04 17.49 -8.92
CA ILE A 142 15.31 18.12 -8.51
C ILE A 142 15.22 19.65 -8.63
N LYS A 143 14.72 20.16 -9.77
CA LYS A 143 14.49 21.60 -9.97
C LYS A 143 13.59 22.18 -8.89
N LYS A 144 12.44 21.54 -8.60
CA LYS A 144 11.51 22.00 -7.54
C LYS A 144 12.17 22.03 -6.15
N ARG A 145 13.10 21.10 -5.86
CA ARG A 145 13.85 21.08 -4.60
C ARG A 145 14.93 22.16 -4.54
N ILE A 146 15.60 22.46 -5.65
CA ILE A 146 16.54 23.58 -5.73
C ILE A 146 15.82 24.92 -5.44
N GLU A 147 14.64 25.16 -6.02
CA GLU A 147 13.87 26.38 -5.73
C GLU A 147 13.51 26.48 -4.24
N GLY A 148 13.06 25.39 -3.63
CA GLY A 148 12.78 25.39 -2.18
C GLY A 148 14.02 25.61 -1.31
N LEU A 149 15.20 25.19 -1.75
CA LEU A 149 16.46 25.49 -1.06
C LEU A 149 16.92 26.93 -1.24
N ILE A 150 16.54 27.60 -2.34
CA ILE A 150 16.76 29.03 -2.54
C ILE A 150 15.82 29.84 -1.63
N GLU A 151 14.55 29.48 -1.56
CA GLU A 151 13.56 30.11 -0.66
C GLU A 151 13.97 30.04 0.82
N ARG A 152 14.67 28.96 1.21
CA ARG A 152 15.21 28.77 2.56
C ARG A 152 16.65 29.29 2.73
N GLU A 153 17.16 30.05 1.76
CA GLU A 153 18.48 30.70 1.80
C GLU A 153 19.68 29.75 1.94
N TYR A 154 19.54 28.47 1.56
CA TYR A 154 20.68 27.54 1.48
C TYR A 154 21.50 27.75 0.19
N LEU A 155 20.83 28.21 -0.87
CA LEU A 155 21.40 28.45 -2.19
C LEU A 155 20.96 29.82 -2.72
N ALA A 156 21.79 30.44 -3.55
CA ALA A 156 21.40 31.61 -4.35
C ALA A 156 21.79 31.42 -5.81
N ARG A 157 21.09 32.11 -6.72
CA ARG A 157 21.54 32.28 -8.10
C ARG A 157 22.55 33.41 -8.17
N THR A 158 23.56 33.30 -9.02
CA THR A 158 24.47 34.43 -9.24
C THR A 158 23.78 35.55 -10.00
N PRO A 159 24.12 36.83 -9.73
CA PRO A 159 23.52 37.96 -10.42
C PRO A 159 23.89 37.99 -11.92
N GLU A 160 25.02 37.42 -12.31
CA GLU A 160 25.47 37.37 -13.70
C GLU A 160 24.78 36.27 -14.53
N ASP A 161 24.46 35.13 -13.91
CA ASP A 161 23.86 33.98 -14.60
C ASP A 161 22.92 33.18 -13.68
N ARG A 162 21.63 33.19 -14.02
CA ARG A 162 20.59 32.46 -13.28
C ARG A 162 20.73 30.93 -13.35
N LYS A 163 21.57 30.41 -14.25
CA LYS A 163 21.89 28.97 -14.36
C LYS A 163 23.02 28.53 -13.43
N VAL A 164 23.64 29.45 -12.69
CA VAL A 164 24.69 29.14 -11.73
C VAL A 164 24.18 29.37 -10.32
N TYR A 165 24.40 28.37 -9.47
CA TYR A 165 24.03 28.39 -8.06
C TYR A 165 25.28 28.56 -7.19
N VAL A 166 25.11 29.24 -6.05
CA VAL A 166 26.11 29.43 -5.00
C VAL A 166 25.53 28.94 -3.68
N TYR A 167 26.36 28.25 -2.89
CA TYR A 167 25.99 27.80 -1.54
C TYR A 167 26.19 28.93 -0.53
N LEU A 168 25.19 29.17 0.32
CA LEU A 168 25.17 30.31 1.26
C LEU A 168 25.42 29.93 2.73
N ALA A 169 25.23 28.66 3.10
CA ALA A 169 25.33 28.16 4.48
C ALA A 169 26.69 27.53 4.83
#